data_AF-A0A845LJX5-F1
#
_entry.id   AF-A0A845LJX5-F1
#
_cell.length_a   1.000
_cell.length_b   1.000
_cell.length_c   1.000
_cell.angle_alpha   90.00
_cell.angle_beta   90.00
_cell.angle_gamma   90.00
#
_symmetry.space_group_name_H-M   'P 1'
#
loop_
_entity.id
_entity.type
_entity.pdbx_description
1 polymer ?
#
loop_
_entity_poly.entity_id
_entity_poly.type
_entity_poly.pdbx_seq_one_letter_code
_entity_poly.pdbx_strand_id
1 'polypeptide(L)'
;MSFDDELLLNVIPNFGGHAEDYELKEIPDEIALALTFDEKLTAIRNQRDRLLAECDFTQLPDAPISSELKTAYATYRQALRDLPETITVDNIDSVQFPAKPE
;
A
#
# COMPACT_ATOMS: atom_id res chain seq x y z
N MET A 1 16.77 28.07 4.70
CA MET A 1 15.88 27.34 3.76
C MET A 1 15.37 26.14 4.53
N SER A 2 14.29 26.36 5.29
CA SER A 2 13.65 25.36 6.13
C SER A 2 12.47 24.84 5.34
N PHE A 3 12.39 23.54 5.13
CA PHE A 3 11.20 22.91 4.57
C PHE A 3 10.14 22.91 5.67
N ASP A 4 9.02 23.58 5.44
CA ASP A 4 7.91 23.69 6.39
C ASP A 4 7.24 22.33 6.59
N ASP A 5 7.47 21.75 7.77
CA ASP A 5 6.94 20.50 8.32
C ASP A 5 5.50 20.66 8.87
N GLU A 6 4.70 21.59 8.31
CA GLU A 6 3.34 21.92 8.80
C GLU A 6 2.19 21.43 7.89
N LEU A 7 2.49 20.78 6.76
CA LEU A 7 1.47 20.34 5.79
C LEU A 7 0.89 18.94 6.03
N LEU A 8 1.33 18.22 7.07
CA LEU A 8 0.86 16.87 7.38
C LEU A 8 -0.10 16.77 8.59
N LEU A 9 -0.43 17.89 9.24
CA LEU A 9 -1.37 17.88 10.37
C LEU A 9 -2.78 18.43 10.06
N ASN A 10 -3.01 18.98 8.86
CA ASN A 10 -4.29 19.59 8.47
C ASN A 10 -5.14 18.75 7.50
N VAL A 11 -4.74 17.51 7.17
CA VAL A 11 -5.49 16.65 6.24
C VAL A 11 -6.13 15.43 6.94
N ILE A 12 -5.81 15.18 8.21
CA ILE A 12 -6.46 14.12 8.97
C ILE A 12 -7.22 14.77 10.12
N PRO A 13 -8.57 14.81 10.09
CA PRO A 13 -9.31 15.22 11.27
C PRO A 13 -8.98 14.24 12.39
N ASN A 14 -8.47 14.81 13.48
CA ASN A 14 -8.17 14.15 14.74
C ASN A 14 -9.43 13.38 15.19
N PHE A 15 -9.41 12.06 15.09
CA PHE A 15 -10.45 11.16 15.60
C PHE A 15 -10.40 11.10 17.13
N GLY A 16 -10.60 12.25 17.79
CA GLY A 16 -10.82 12.40 19.21
C GLY A 16 -12.13 13.14 19.39
N GLY A 17 -13.24 12.40 19.48
CA GLY A 17 -14.57 12.98 19.50
C GLY A 17 -14.82 13.97 20.65
N HIS A 18 -15.39 15.12 20.29
CA HIS A 18 -16.57 15.68 20.96
C HIS A 18 -17.55 16.07 19.84
N ALA A 19 -18.74 15.49 19.90
CA ALA A 19 -19.69 15.32 18.79
C ALA A 19 -20.58 16.54 18.50
N GLU A 20 -20.09 17.74 18.76
CA GLU A 20 -20.84 18.98 18.70
C GLU A 20 -19.85 19.96 18.06
N ASP A 21 -19.67 20.00 16.74
CA ASP A 21 -20.40 20.95 15.88
C ASP A 21 -20.03 20.68 14.40
N TYR A 22 -20.06 19.41 13.95
CA TYR A 22 -19.77 19.12 12.55
C TYR A 22 -20.99 19.47 11.69
N GLU A 23 -21.07 20.72 11.27
CA GLU A 23 -21.99 21.17 10.25
C GLU A 23 -21.62 20.43 8.95
N LEU A 24 -22.35 19.34 8.70
CA LEU A 24 -22.26 18.51 7.50
C LEU A 24 -22.68 19.35 6.28
N LYS A 25 -21.77 20.22 5.85
CA LYS A 25 -21.92 21.01 4.63
C LYS A 25 -21.81 20.03 3.48
N GLU A 26 -22.97 19.78 2.86
CA GLU A 26 -23.24 18.89 1.73
C GLU A 26 -21.97 18.51 0.96
N ILE A 27 -21.50 17.27 1.19
CA ILE A 27 -20.43 16.63 0.44
C ILE A 27 -20.96 16.46 -0.99
N PRO A 28 -20.45 17.18 -2.02
CA PRO A 28 -20.96 17.05 -3.38
C PRO A 28 -20.76 15.60 -3.87
N ASP A 29 -21.72 15.08 -4.65
CA ASP A 29 -21.70 13.70 -5.19
C ASP A 29 -20.41 13.34 -5.96
N GLU A 30 -19.61 14.33 -6.37
CA GLU A 30 -18.27 14.15 -6.96
C GLU A 30 -17.21 13.61 -5.98
N ILE A 31 -17.49 13.58 -4.67
CA ILE A 31 -16.61 12.99 -3.64
C ILE A 31 -16.72 11.45 -3.61
N ALA A 32 -17.57 10.84 -4.44
CA ALA A 32 -17.95 9.43 -4.29
C ALA A 32 -17.07 8.35 -4.99
N LEU A 33 -16.07 8.61 -5.85
CA LEU A 33 -15.37 7.47 -6.50
C LEU A 33 -13.95 7.67 -7.09
N ALA A 34 -13.17 8.64 -6.64
CA ALA A 34 -11.76 8.70 -7.01
C ALA A 34 -10.89 8.65 -5.76
N LEU A 35 -10.46 7.44 -5.34
CA LEU A 35 -9.34 7.35 -4.40
C LEU A 35 -8.20 8.19 -4.97
N THR A 36 -7.66 9.08 -4.16
CA THR A 36 -6.49 9.86 -4.50
C THR A 36 -5.31 8.94 -4.79
N PHE A 37 -4.31 9.44 -5.53
CA PHE A 37 -3.11 8.67 -5.85
C PHE A 37 -2.46 8.07 -4.59
N ASP A 38 -2.43 8.82 -3.50
CA ASP A 38 -1.84 8.37 -2.23
C ASP A 38 -2.64 7.22 -1.59
N GLU A 39 -3.97 7.27 -1.63
CA GLU A 39 -4.82 6.19 -1.11
C GLU A 39 -4.69 4.92 -1.95
N LYS A 40 -4.66 5.04 -3.29
CA LYS A 40 -4.42 3.90 -4.18
C LYS A 40 -3.03 3.30 -3.95
N LEU A 41 -2.01 4.15 -3.77
CA LEU A 41 -0.65 3.69 -3.52
C LEU A 41 -0.54 3.00 -2.15
N THR A 42 -1.30 3.49 -1.17
CA THR A 42 -1.44 2.86 0.15
C THR A 42 -2.10 1.48 0.03
N ALA A 43 -3.17 1.34 -0.76
CA ALA A 43 -3.79 0.03 -1.01
C ALA A 43 -2.80 -0.96 -1.65
N ILE A 44 -1.99 -0.49 -2.60
CA ILE A 44 -0.96 -1.31 -3.26
C ILE A 44 0.15 -1.72 -2.29
N ARG A 45 0.61 -0.80 -1.43
CA ARG A 45 1.58 -1.11 -0.35
C ARG A 45 1.01 -2.15 0.62
N ASN A 46 -0.24 -2.01 1.03
CA ASN A 46 -0.92 -2.98 1.90
C ASN A 46 -1.01 -4.37 1.26
N GLN A 47 -1.37 -4.43 -0.03
CA GLN A 47 -1.43 -5.69 -0.76
C GLN A 47 -0.05 -6.32 -0.90
N ARG A 48 0.99 -5.53 -1.19
CA ARG A 48 2.39 -5.98 -1.19
C ARG A 48 2.76 -6.59 0.16
N ASP A 49 2.44 -5.90 1.26
CA ASP A 49 2.80 -6.34 2.61
C ASP A 49 2.09 -7.64 2.99
N ARG A 50 0.82 -7.79 2.58
CA ARG A 50 0.09 -9.05 2.71
C ARG A 50 0.78 -10.18 1.95
N LEU A 51 1.13 -9.98 0.68
CA LEU A 51 1.80 -11.00 -0.14
C LEU A 51 3.19 -11.36 0.41
N LEU A 52 3.93 -10.38 0.93
CA LEU A 52 5.21 -10.60 1.61
C LEU A 52 5.02 -11.43 2.89
N ALA A 53 4.00 -11.13 3.69
CA ALA A 53 3.68 -11.86 4.92
C ALA A 53 3.24 -13.31 4.64
N GLU A 54 2.40 -13.52 3.62
CA GLU A 54 1.97 -14.85 3.20
C GLU A 54 3.14 -15.75 2.74
N CYS A 55 4.22 -15.14 2.26
CA CYS A 55 5.41 -15.85 1.81
C CYS A 55 6.56 -15.80 2.80
N ASP A 56 6.39 -15.21 3.99
CA ASP A 56 7.48 -15.01 4.95
C ASP A 56 8.00 -16.34 5.51
N PHE A 57 7.09 -17.32 5.68
CA PHE A 57 7.44 -18.69 6.10
C PHE A 57 8.46 -19.37 5.18
N THR A 58 8.53 -18.99 3.89
CA THR A 58 9.44 -19.59 2.91
C THR A 58 10.91 -19.27 3.20
N GLN A 59 11.17 -18.20 3.96
CA GLN A 59 12.51 -17.75 4.29
C GLN A 59 13.06 -18.40 5.56
N LEU A 60 12.25 -19.19 6.27
CA LEU A 60 12.70 -19.93 7.43
C LEU A 60 13.64 -21.07 7.01
N PRO A 61 14.70 -21.33 7.79
CA PRO A 61 15.61 -22.44 7.52
C PRO A 61 14.86 -23.78 7.50
N ASP A 62 13.91 -23.95 8.41
CA ASP A 62 13.06 -25.14 8.58
C ASP A 62 11.84 -25.21 7.64
N ALA A 63 11.70 -24.26 6.71
CA ALA A 63 10.58 -24.27 5.77
C ALA A 63 10.60 -25.57 4.93
N PRO A 64 9.47 -26.30 4.83
CA PRO A 64 9.39 -27.57 4.09
C PRO A 64 9.27 -27.34 2.57
N ILE A 65 10.18 -26.55 2.01
CA ILE A 65 10.23 -26.18 0.59
C ILE A 65 11.63 -26.42 0.03
N SER A 66 11.71 -26.73 -1.27
CA SER A 66 12.98 -26.98 -1.94
C SER A 66 13.84 -25.71 -2.02
N SER A 67 15.15 -25.86 -2.20
CA SER A 67 16.08 -24.74 -2.39
C SER A 67 15.73 -23.90 -3.62
N GLU A 68 15.26 -24.53 -4.69
CA GLU A 68 14.80 -23.87 -5.91
C GLU A 68 13.58 -22.97 -5.62
N LEU A 69 12.63 -23.47 -4.83
CA LEU A 69 11.47 -22.70 -4.41
C LEU A 69 11.88 -21.53 -3.51
N LYS A 70 12.84 -21.71 -2.60
CA LYS A 70 13.40 -20.63 -1.77
C LYS A 70 13.97 -19.49 -2.63
N THR A 71 14.71 -19.83 -3.67
CA THR A 71 15.24 -18.85 -4.63
C THR A 71 14.12 -18.16 -5.40
N ALA A 72 13.11 -18.89 -5.88
CA ALA A 72 11.95 -18.32 -6.56
C ALA A 72 11.17 -17.34 -5.66
N TYR A 73 10.93 -17.70 -4.40
CA TYR A 73 10.32 -16.82 -3.41
C TYR A 73 11.17 -15.60 -3.09
N ALA A 74 12.51 -15.73 -3.07
CA ALA A 74 13.39 -14.58 -2.89
C ALA A 74 13.26 -13.57 -4.05
N THR A 75 13.27 -14.05 -5.30
CA THR A 75 13.03 -13.21 -6.49
C THR A 75 11.64 -12.58 -6.48
N TYR A 76 10.61 -13.35 -6.12
CA TYR A 76 9.23 -12.87 -6.00
C TYR A 76 9.11 -11.73 -4.96
N ARG A 77 9.72 -11.90 -3.78
CA ARG A 77 9.72 -10.86 -2.72
C ARG A 77 10.46 -9.59 -3.15
N GLN A 78 11.53 -9.73 -3.94
CA GLN A 78 12.26 -8.58 -4.48
C GLN A 78 11.37 -7.80 -5.47
N ALA A 79 10.75 -8.50 -6.43
CA ALA A 79 9.83 -7.89 -7.39
C ALA A 79 8.65 -7.17 -6.71
N LEU A 80 8.11 -7.72 -5.62
CA LEU A 80 7.09 -7.05 -4.81
C LEU A 80 7.58 -5.74 -4.15
N ARG A 81 8.84 -5.70 -3.71
CA ARG A 81 9.42 -4.50 -3.07
C ARG A 81 9.72 -3.40 -4.07
N ASP A 82 10.13 -3.77 -5.28
CA ASP A 82 10.45 -2.83 -6.37
C ASP A 82 9.18 -2.28 -7.05
N LEU A 83 8.06 -3.00 -6.95
CA LEU A 83 6.76 -2.63 -7.53
C LEU A 83 6.34 -1.17 -7.24
N PRO A 84 6.30 -0.65 -6.00
CA PRO A 84 5.92 0.74 -5.72
C PRO A 84 6.80 1.81 -6.36
N GLU A 85 8.06 1.52 -6.70
CA GLU A 85 8.94 2.49 -7.39
C GLU A 85 8.56 2.65 -8.87
N THR A 86 7.83 1.67 -9.42
CA THR A 86 7.39 1.67 -10.82
C THR A 86 6.00 2.29 -11.02
N ILE A 87 5.32 2.65 -9.93
CA ILE A 87 3.94 3.16 -9.94
C ILE A 87 3.92 4.67 -10.12
N THR A 88 3.16 5.13 -11.10
CA THR A 88 2.89 6.54 -11.39
C THR A 88 1.39 6.79 -11.44
N VAL A 89 0.98 8.07 -11.39
CA VAL A 89 -0.43 8.46 -11.46
C VAL A 89 -1.14 7.87 -12.68
N ASP A 90 -0.43 7.73 -13.80
CA ASP A 90 -0.98 7.20 -15.06
C ASP A 90 -1.17 5.68 -15.06
N ASN A 91 -0.43 4.92 -14.24
CA ASN A 91 -0.43 3.46 -14.29
C ASN A 91 -1.01 2.79 -13.04
N ILE A 92 -1.36 3.56 -12.02
CA ILE A 92 -1.76 3.06 -10.70
C ILE A 92 -3.00 2.14 -10.74
N ASP A 93 -3.90 2.35 -11.69
CA ASP A 93 -5.09 1.52 -11.91
C ASP A 93 -4.80 0.20 -12.65
N SER A 94 -3.62 0.06 -13.25
CA SER A 94 -3.20 -1.10 -14.05
C SER A 94 -1.99 -1.83 -13.45
N VAL A 95 -1.69 -1.60 -12.16
CA VAL A 95 -0.57 -2.23 -11.48
C VAL A 95 -0.78 -3.74 -11.37
N GLN A 96 0.15 -4.50 -11.92
CA GLN A 96 0.14 -5.97 -11.94
C GLN A 96 1.11 -6.49 -10.88
N PHE A 97 0.62 -7.30 -9.95
CA PHE A 97 1.48 -7.99 -8.99
C PHE A 97 2.13 -9.21 -9.65
N PRO A 98 3.39 -9.53 -9.30
CA PRO A 98 4.02 -10.74 -9.78
C PRO A 98 3.19 -11.98 -9.38
N ALA A 99 3.25 -13.02 -10.19
CA ALA A 99 2.61 -14.29 -9.86
C ALA A 99 3.39 -15.01 -8.77
N LYS A 100 2.68 -15.59 -7.79
CA LYS A 100 3.28 -16.38 -6.72
C LYS A 100 3.88 -17.67 -7.31
N PRO A 101 5.10 -18.07 -6.91
CA PRO A 101 5.65 -19.36 -7.31
C PRO A 101 4.91 -20.55 -6.66
N GLU A 102 4.64 -21.60 -7.44
CA GLU A 102 4.02 -22.87 -7.02
C GLU A 102 5.05 -23.93 -6.61
#